data_AF-A0AAD9WMD6-F1
#
_entry.id   AF-A0AAD9WMD6-F1
#
_cell.length_a   1.000
_cell.length_b   1.000
_cell.length_c   1.000
_cell.angle_alpha   90.00
_cell.angle_beta   90.00
_cell.angle_gamma   90.00
#
_symmetry.space_group_name_H-M   'P 1'
#
loop_
_entity.id
_entity.type
_entity.pdbx_description
1 polymer ?
#
loop_
_entity_poly.entity_id
_entity_poly.type
_entity_poly.pdbx_seq_one_letter_code
_entity_poly.pdbx_strand_id
1 'polypeptide(L)'
;MSGFNEIISSDEKRGGKGYFSKTGFVDWISENKLVHMGFIGQKYTLMAIRGFNWDIWERLDRVLCSMEWMVLLGDGYVRHLPGVFSDHCPIMLCLHSFHRPRSYLKPFRFDDMWLKHEGFRSMVQNHWAPSLGSLPGKLQSLFNKIKMWNNDTLGCIF
;
A
#
# COMPACT_ATOMS: atom_id res chain seq x y z
N MET A 1 -6.56 6.87 -5.75
CA MET A 1 -6.20 7.32 -7.11
C MET A 1 -4.77 7.84 -7.03
N SER A 2 -3.81 7.15 -7.65
CA SER A 2 -2.49 7.70 -7.98
C SER A 2 -2.34 7.61 -9.51
N GLY A 3 -1.59 8.54 -10.12
CA GLY A 3 -1.43 8.61 -11.58
C GLY A 3 -1.63 9.98 -12.22
N PHE A 4 -1.66 11.07 -11.44
CA PHE A 4 -1.74 12.42 -12.01
C PHE A 4 -0.43 12.83 -12.71
N ASN A 5 0.70 12.18 -12.42
CA ASN A 5 2.02 12.48 -12.99
C ASN A 5 2.41 13.96 -12.91
N GLU A 6 1.94 14.66 -11.87
CA GLU A 6 2.18 16.08 -11.66
C GLU A 6 2.74 16.36 -10.27
N ILE A 7 3.71 17.26 -10.23
CA ILE A 7 4.26 17.87 -9.02
C ILE A 7 3.59 19.22 -8.75
N ILE A 8 3.29 19.51 -7.49
CA ILE A 8 2.57 20.73 -7.06
C ILE A 8 3.50 21.80 -6.49
N SER A 9 4.76 21.48 -6.27
CA SER A 9 5.77 22.43 -5.77
C SER A 9 7.17 22.04 -6.22
N SER A 10 8.08 23.00 -6.23
CA SER A 10 9.50 22.76 -6.55
C SER A 10 10.15 21.76 -5.60
N ASP A 11 9.70 21.70 -4.34
CA ASP A 11 10.22 20.79 -3.33
C ASP A 11 9.90 19.32 -3.62
N GLU A 12 8.96 19.04 -4.51
CA GLU A 12 8.63 17.68 -4.95
C GLU A 12 9.55 17.15 -6.04
N LYS A 13 10.56 17.92 -6.46
CA LYS A 13 11.51 17.53 -7.50
C LYS A 13 12.95 17.72 -7.07
N ARG A 14 13.80 16.76 -7.42
CA ARG A 14 15.26 16.85 -7.33
C ARG A 14 15.90 16.35 -8.63
N GLY A 15 16.87 17.10 -9.13
CA GLY A 15 17.58 16.76 -10.37
C GLY A 15 16.77 17.02 -11.64
N GLY A 16 17.43 16.86 -12.79
CA GLY A 16 16.84 17.15 -14.10
C GLY A 16 16.53 18.64 -14.33
N LYS A 17 15.60 18.93 -15.24
CA LYS A 17 15.15 20.31 -15.51
C LYS A 17 14.40 20.87 -14.31
N GLY A 18 14.62 22.15 -14.00
CA GLY A 18 13.89 22.84 -12.93
C GLY A 18 12.37 22.79 -13.13
N TYR A 19 11.63 22.76 -12.02
CA TYR A 19 10.18 22.87 -12.04
C TYR A 19 9.76 24.30 -12.36
N PHE A 20 8.84 24.44 -13.32
CA PHE A 20 8.09 25.67 -13.54
C PHE A 20 6.69 25.44 -12.98
N SER A 21 6.25 26.34 -12.11
CA SER A 21 4.92 26.26 -11.48
C SER A 21 3.84 26.06 -12.53
N LYS A 22 3.10 24.96 -12.40
CA LYS A 22 1.86 24.72 -13.13
C LYS A 22 0.74 24.72 -12.10
N THR A 23 -0.12 25.73 -12.15
CA THR A 23 -1.21 25.85 -11.17
C THR A 23 -2.37 24.92 -11.50
N GLY A 24 -2.54 24.48 -12.74
CA GLY A 24 -3.72 23.73 -13.18
C GLY A 24 -4.11 22.54 -12.30
N PHE A 25 -3.15 21.72 -11.86
CA PHE A 25 -3.46 20.61 -10.94
C PHE A 25 -3.77 21.08 -9.51
N VAL A 26 -3.10 22.13 -9.03
CA VAL A 26 -3.38 22.75 -7.72
C VAL A 26 -4.77 23.41 -7.72
N ASP A 27 -5.11 24.10 -8.80
CA ASP A 27 -6.40 24.74 -9.03
C ASP A 27 -7.48 23.65 -9.07
N TRP A 28 -7.27 22.57 -9.82
CA TRP A 28 -8.19 21.43 -9.87
C TRP A 28 -8.41 20.77 -8.50
N ILE A 29 -7.35 20.56 -7.70
CA ILE A 29 -7.48 20.05 -6.32
C ILE A 29 -8.38 20.98 -5.49
N SER A 30 -8.16 22.29 -5.62
CA SER A 30 -8.88 23.32 -4.86
C SER A 30 -10.34 23.42 -5.28
N GLU A 31 -10.62 23.43 -6.59
CA GLU A 31 -11.97 23.44 -7.17
C GLU A 31 -12.80 22.24 -6.74
N ASN A 32 -12.15 21.07 -6.59
CA ASN A 32 -12.80 19.84 -6.15
C ASN A 32 -12.83 19.69 -4.61
N LYS A 33 -12.39 20.71 -3.85
CA LYS A 33 -12.36 20.72 -2.38
C LYS A 33 -11.61 19.52 -1.79
N LEU A 34 -10.55 19.12 -2.48
CA LEU A 34 -9.70 18.03 -2.06
C LEU A 34 -8.53 18.57 -1.23
N VAL A 35 -8.10 17.76 -0.27
CA VAL A 35 -6.93 18.03 0.56
C VAL A 35 -5.92 16.90 0.43
N HIS A 36 -4.65 17.25 0.54
CA HIS A 36 -3.55 16.30 0.56
C HIS A 36 -3.37 15.75 1.98
N MET A 37 -3.41 14.43 2.16
CA MET A 37 -3.32 13.80 3.49
C MET A 37 -1.94 13.90 4.18
N GLY A 38 -0.91 14.32 3.46
CA GLY A 38 0.47 14.16 3.92
C GLY A 38 0.96 12.71 3.76
N PHE A 39 2.16 12.42 4.24
CA PHE A 39 2.77 11.09 4.14
C PHE A 39 3.86 10.89 5.19
N ILE A 40 4.20 9.63 5.44
CA ILE A 40 5.35 9.19 6.23
C ILE A 40 6.27 8.35 5.34
N GLY A 41 7.58 8.50 5.51
CA GLY A 41 8.59 7.75 4.77
C GLY A 41 9.31 8.60 3.73
N GLN A 42 9.65 7.99 2.59
CA GLN A 42 10.47 8.63 1.56
C GLN A 42 9.75 9.82 0.91
N LYS A 43 10.47 10.89 0.63
CA LYS A 43 9.89 12.12 0.07
C LYS A 43 9.44 11.96 -1.39
N TYR A 44 10.13 11.14 -2.17
CA TYR A 44 9.89 10.97 -3.59
C TYR A 44 9.21 9.63 -3.85
N THR A 45 8.36 9.58 -4.87
CA THR A 45 7.66 8.36 -5.27
C THR A 45 8.06 7.88 -6.65
N LEU A 46 8.85 8.66 -7.40
CA LEU A 46 9.47 8.28 -8.64
C LEU A 46 10.99 8.48 -8.52
N MET A 47 11.73 7.48 -8.98
CA MET A 47 13.18 7.47 -9.10
C MET A 47 13.56 7.06 -10.51
N ALA A 48 13.97 8.02 -11.33
CA ALA A 48 14.39 7.76 -12.70
C ALA A 48 15.88 8.07 -12.87
N ILE A 49 16.65 7.05 -13.26
CA ILE A 49 18.06 7.22 -13.62
C ILE A 49 18.12 7.56 -15.11
N ARG A 50 18.63 8.75 -15.47
CA ARG A 50 18.87 9.13 -16.87
C ARG A 50 20.36 9.30 -17.14
N GLY A 51 20.97 8.27 -17.71
CA GLY A 51 22.38 8.27 -18.09
C GLY A 51 23.32 8.29 -16.88
N PHE A 52 24.46 8.97 -17.02
CA PHE A 52 25.57 8.87 -16.07
C PHE A 52 25.51 9.81 -14.86
N ASN A 53 24.67 10.86 -14.86
CA ASN A 53 24.77 11.91 -13.83
C ASN A 53 23.44 12.41 -13.25
N TRP A 54 22.28 12.11 -13.82
CA TRP A 54 21.03 12.76 -13.41
C TRP A 54 20.03 11.74 -12.89
N ASP A 55 20.12 11.47 -11.58
CA ASP A 55 19.03 10.85 -10.84
C ASP A 55 17.92 11.90 -10.69
N ILE A 56 16.80 11.67 -11.37
CA ILE A 56 15.60 12.50 -11.25
C ILE A 56 14.70 11.87 -10.20
N TRP A 57 14.35 12.65 -9.19
CA TRP A 57 13.45 12.24 -8.13
C TRP A 57 12.24 13.14 -8.14
N GLU A 58 11.05 12.56 -8.19
CA GLU A 58 9.78 13.29 -8.20
C GLU A 58 8.79 12.66 -7.22
N ARG A 59 7.92 13.47 -6.62
CA ARG A 59 6.74 12.99 -5.90
C ARG A 59 5.52 13.12 -6.81
N LEU A 60 5.15 12.03 -7.47
CA LEU A 60 4.03 11.99 -8.42
C LEU A 60 2.79 11.31 -7.84
N ASP A 61 3.00 10.40 -6.89
CA ASP A 61 1.96 9.63 -6.23
C ASP A 61 1.57 10.32 -4.93
N ARG A 62 0.27 10.50 -4.72
CA ARG A 62 -0.31 11.17 -3.56
C ARG A 62 -1.72 10.68 -3.29
N VAL A 63 -2.16 10.82 -2.04
CA VAL A 63 -3.57 10.59 -1.68
C VAL A 63 -4.24 11.94 -1.44
N LEU A 64 -5.31 12.16 -2.19
CA LEU A 64 -6.21 13.28 -2.05
C LEU A 64 -7.54 12.78 -1.48
N CYS A 65 -8.16 13.58 -0.64
CA CYS A 65 -9.49 13.28 -0.11
C CYS A 65 -10.31 14.52 0.18
N SER A 66 -11.62 14.36 0.34
CA SER A 66 -12.45 15.42 0.90
C SER A 66 -12.22 15.55 2.42
N MET A 67 -12.60 16.70 2.98
CA MET A 67 -12.52 16.93 4.42
C MET A 67 -13.43 15.98 5.20
N GLU A 68 -14.60 15.65 4.67
CA GLU A 68 -15.54 14.71 5.29
C GLU A 68 -14.92 13.32 5.42
N TRP A 69 -14.20 12.86 4.38
CA TRP A 69 -13.52 11.58 4.42
C TRP A 69 -12.32 11.60 5.36
N MET A 70 -11.58 12.72 5.42
CA MET A 70 -10.48 12.90 6.38
C MET A 70 -10.97 12.76 7.83
N VAL A 71 -12.12 13.36 8.16
CA VAL A 71 -12.73 13.21 9.50
C VAL A 71 -13.12 11.75 9.79
N LEU A 72 -13.69 11.05 8.81
CA LEU A 72 -14.08 9.64 8.96
C LEU A 72 -12.91 8.68 9.12
N LEU A 73 -11.72 9.06 8.67
CA LEU A 73 -10.51 8.24 8.74
C LEU A 73 -9.82 8.25 10.10
N GLY A 74 -10.10 9.25 10.95
CA GLY A 74 -9.42 9.43 12.22
C GLY A 74 -7.91 9.53 12.03
N ASP A 75 -7.15 8.71 12.75
CA ASP A 75 -5.68 8.62 12.67
C ASP A 75 -5.17 7.86 11.43
N GLY A 76 -5.94 7.88 10.33
CA GLY A 76 -5.51 7.35 9.05
C GLY A 76 -4.30 8.11 8.51
N TYR A 77 -3.37 7.39 7.89
CA TYR A 77 -2.15 8.00 7.35
C TYR A 77 -1.70 7.34 6.06
N VAL A 78 -0.90 8.07 5.28
CA VAL A 78 -0.25 7.56 4.07
C VAL A 78 1.19 7.22 4.37
N ARG A 79 1.66 6.07 3.89
CA ARG A 79 3.06 5.66 3.96
C ARG A 79 3.61 5.42 2.57
N HIS A 80 4.77 5.99 2.27
CA HIS A 80 5.54 5.64 1.08
C HIS A 80 6.41 4.42 1.40
N LEU A 81 6.25 3.36 0.60
CA LEU A 81 7.01 2.12 0.75
C LEU A 81 8.23 2.14 -0.18
N PRO A 82 9.35 1.52 0.22
CA PRO A 82 10.51 1.41 -0.66
C PRO A 82 10.17 0.69 -1.98
N GLY A 83 10.45 1.34 -3.11
CA GLY A 83 10.46 0.67 -4.41
C GLY A 83 11.70 -0.21 -4.55
N VAL A 84 11.52 -1.49 -4.84
CA VAL A 84 12.63 -2.45 -5.03
C VAL A 84 12.82 -2.82 -6.51
N PHE A 85 11.72 -2.88 -7.27
CA PHE A 85 11.73 -3.37 -8.65
C PHE A 85 11.00 -2.46 -9.65
N SER A 86 10.56 -1.27 -9.20
CA SER A 86 9.93 -0.25 -10.03
C SER A 86 10.60 1.09 -9.77
N ASP A 87 10.64 1.92 -10.81
CA ASP A 87 10.94 3.34 -10.72
C ASP A 87 9.91 4.10 -9.87
N HIS A 88 8.71 3.54 -9.66
CA HIS A 88 7.74 4.03 -8.70
C HIS A 88 7.84 3.34 -7.33
N CYS A 89 7.76 4.13 -6.27
CA CYS A 89 7.58 3.68 -4.90
C CYS A 89 6.08 3.50 -4.61
N PRO A 90 5.63 2.33 -4.13
CA PRO A 90 4.24 2.12 -3.77
C PRO A 90 3.81 3.05 -2.63
N ILE A 91 2.58 3.57 -2.71
CA ILE A 91 1.94 4.30 -1.62
C ILE A 91 0.89 3.43 -0.94
N MET A 92 0.91 3.41 0.39
CA MET A 92 -0.04 2.66 1.20
C MET A 92 -0.87 3.62 2.03
N LEU A 93 -2.19 3.56 1.85
CA LEU A 93 -3.13 4.26 2.72
C LEU A 93 -3.53 3.33 3.87
N CYS A 94 -3.11 3.68 5.08
CA CYS A 94 -3.45 2.97 6.31
C CYS A 94 -4.71 3.59 6.91
N LEU A 95 -5.81 2.83 6.87
CA LEU A 95 -7.08 3.24 7.44
C LEU A 95 -7.13 2.79 8.91
N HIS A 96 -7.11 3.74 9.86
CA HIS A 96 -7.50 3.47 11.24
C HIS A 96 -8.99 3.77 11.42
N SER A 97 -9.82 3.08 10.64
CA SER A 97 -11.26 3.23 10.80
C SER A 97 -11.76 2.33 11.94
N PHE A 98 -12.54 2.91 12.85
CA PHE A 98 -13.42 2.14 13.76
C PHE A 98 -14.43 1.29 12.96
N HIS A 99 -14.66 1.61 11.68
CA HIS A 99 -15.36 0.78 10.73
C HIS A 99 -14.37 -0.10 9.95
N ARG A 100 -13.77 -1.08 10.63
CA ARG A 100 -13.13 -2.18 9.92
C ARG A 100 -14.19 -2.84 9.03
N PRO A 101 -13.96 -3.00 7.71
CA PRO A 101 -14.83 -3.86 6.92
C PRO A 101 -14.86 -5.21 7.62
N ARG A 102 -16.07 -5.68 7.95
CA ARG A 102 -16.27 -6.89 8.75
C ARG A 102 -15.45 -8.02 8.11
N SER A 103 -14.46 -8.55 8.84
CA SER A 103 -13.40 -9.42 8.25
C SER A 103 -13.94 -10.68 7.59
N TYR A 104 -15.20 -11.05 7.87
CA TYR A 104 -15.90 -12.16 7.25
C TYR A 104 -16.34 -11.89 5.79
N LEU A 105 -16.31 -10.64 5.30
CA LEU A 105 -16.67 -10.31 3.90
C LEU A 105 -15.47 -10.36 2.94
N LYS A 106 -14.23 -10.44 3.45
CA LYS A 106 -13.07 -10.59 2.58
C LYS A 106 -12.95 -12.07 2.16
N PRO A 107 -13.02 -12.40 0.86
CA PRO A 107 -12.75 -13.75 0.41
C PRO A 107 -11.32 -14.13 0.78
N PHE A 108 -11.10 -15.40 1.13
CA PHE A 108 -9.75 -15.91 1.32
C PHE A 108 -8.96 -15.76 0.02
N ARG A 109 -7.76 -15.19 0.11
CA ARG A 109 -6.81 -15.09 -1.00
C ARG A 109 -5.55 -15.83 -0.62
N PHE A 110 -5.03 -16.61 -1.56
CA PHE A 110 -3.75 -17.27 -1.42
C PHE A 110 -2.66 -16.37 -2.01
N ASP A 111 -1.54 -16.21 -1.31
CA ASP A 111 -0.40 -15.46 -1.81
C ASP A 111 0.76 -16.39 -2.18
N ASP A 112 1.31 -16.20 -3.38
CA ASP A 112 2.44 -16.98 -3.88
C ASP A 112 3.69 -16.84 -3.01
N MET A 113 3.85 -15.71 -2.31
CA MET A 113 4.97 -15.52 -1.39
C MET A 113 4.98 -16.54 -0.25
N TRP A 114 3.82 -17.05 0.15
CA TRP A 114 3.72 -18.06 1.21
C TRP A 114 4.44 -19.34 0.81
N LEU A 115 4.39 -19.74 -0.45
CA LEU A 115 5.08 -20.94 -0.95
C LEU A 115 6.61 -20.83 -0.87
N LYS A 116 7.13 -19.60 -0.83
CA LYS A 116 8.56 -19.29 -0.76
C LYS A 116 9.06 -19.21 0.69
N HIS A 117 8.15 -19.08 1.67
CA HIS A 117 8.51 -19.03 3.08
C HIS A 117 8.85 -20.42 3.62
N GLU A 118 10.03 -20.56 4.22
CA GLU A 118 10.59 -21.85 4.67
C GLU A 118 9.65 -22.65 5.58
N GLY A 119 8.95 -21.97 6.51
CA GLY A 119 8.02 -22.60 7.43
C GLY A 119 6.62 -22.93 6.89
N PHE A 120 6.23 -22.44 5.70
CA PHE A 120 4.83 -22.52 5.25
C PHE A 120 4.41 -23.96 4.91
N ARG A 121 5.23 -24.68 4.13
CA ARG A 121 4.91 -26.05 3.72
C ARG A 121 4.77 -26.99 4.92
N SER A 122 5.70 -26.90 5.87
CA SER A 122 5.66 -27.68 7.11
C SER A 122 4.43 -27.34 7.94
N MET A 123 4.05 -26.06 8.05
CA MET A 123 2.85 -25.65 8.77
C MET A 123 1.59 -26.27 8.16
N VAL A 124 1.43 -26.22 6.82
CA VAL A 124 0.29 -26.81 6.12
C VAL A 124 0.22 -28.33 6.34
N GLN A 125 1.34 -29.04 6.15
CA GLN A 125 1.40 -30.50 6.35
C GLN A 125 1.04 -30.90 7.77
N ASN A 126 1.60 -30.22 8.77
CA ASN A 126 1.39 -30.52 10.19
C ASN A 126 -0.05 -30.26 10.65
N HIS A 127 -0.78 -29.33 10.00
CA HIS A 127 -2.17 -29.04 10.36
C HIS A 127 -3.18 -29.80 9.49
N TRP A 128 -2.77 -30.24 8.30
CA TRP A 128 -3.61 -31.06 7.42
C TRP A 128 -3.68 -32.52 7.89
N ALA A 129 -2.53 -33.13 8.19
CA ALA A 129 -2.42 -34.56 8.49
C ALA A 129 -3.21 -35.06 9.72
N PRO A 130 -3.26 -34.34 10.86
CA PRO A 130 -3.97 -34.82 12.06
C PRO A 130 -5.47 -34.50 12.05
N SER A 131 -5.98 -33.78 11.04
CA SER A 131 -7.37 -33.33 11.04
C SER A 131 -8.32 -34.51 10.76
N LEU A 132 -9.14 -34.88 11.74
CA LEU A 132 -10.30 -35.77 11.56
C LEU A 132 -11.53 -34.93 11.22
N GLY A 133 -12.32 -35.34 10.23
CA GLY A 133 -13.54 -34.62 9.84
C GLY A 133 -13.78 -34.57 8.33
N SER A 134 -14.91 -33.96 7.94
CA SER A 134 -15.27 -33.75 6.54
C SER A 134 -14.32 -32.76 5.87
N LEU A 135 -14.14 -32.89 4.54
CA LEU A 135 -13.29 -32.00 3.75
C LEU A 135 -13.56 -30.50 4.00
N PRO A 136 -14.82 -30.01 4.09
CA PRO A 136 -15.10 -28.62 4.44
C PRO A 136 -14.55 -28.21 5.80
N GLY A 137 -14.66 -29.07 6.82
CA GLY A 137 -14.13 -28.80 8.17
C GLY A 137 -12.61 -28.73 8.19
N LYS A 138 -11.94 -29.61 7.43
CA LYS A 138 -10.47 -29.60 7.28
C LYS A 138 -9.99 -28.32 6.61
N LEU A 139 -10.64 -27.92 5.52
CA LEU A 139 -10.32 -26.68 4.80
C LEU A 139 -10.55 -25.45 5.69
N GLN A 140 -11.66 -25.39 6.43
CA GLN A 140 -11.95 -24.28 7.33
C GLN A 140 -10.89 -24.16 8.46
N SER A 141 -10.48 -25.29 9.04
CA SER A 141 -9.43 -25.34 10.05
C SER A 141 -8.09 -24.86 9.49
N LEU A 142 -7.70 -25.37 8.31
CA LEU A 142 -6.49 -24.96 7.62
C LEU A 142 -6.51 -23.46 7.27
N PHE A 143 -7.63 -22.92 6.79
CA PHE A 143 -7.77 -21.51 6.49
C PHE A 143 -7.56 -20.63 7.73
N ASN A 144 -8.14 -21.01 8.87
CA ASN A 144 -7.94 -20.28 10.12
C ASN A 144 -6.47 -20.32 10.54
N LYS A 145 -5.80 -21.46 10.37
CA LYS A 145 -4.39 -21.58 10.68
C LYS A 145 -3.50 -20.74 9.78
N ILE A 146 -3.75 -20.74 8.46
CA ILE A 146 -3.02 -19.91 7.50
C ILE A 146 -3.20 -18.43 7.85
N LYS A 147 -4.41 -17.99 8.21
CA LYS A 147 -4.66 -16.61 8.64
C LYS A 147 -3.85 -16.21 9.87
N MET A 148 -3.82 -17.06 10.90
CA MET A 148 -3.03 -16.81 12.10
C MET A 148 -1.53 -16.75 11.77
N TRP A 149 -1.03 -17.76 11.07
CA TRP A 149 0.38 -17.81 10.67
C TRP A 149 0.81 -16.59 9.83
N ASN A 150 -0.02 -16.15 8.88
CA ASN A 150 0.24 -14.97 8.06
C ASN A 150 0.31 -13.69 8.91
N ASN A 151 -0.55 -13.55 9.92
CA ASN A 151 -0.51 -12.41 10.82
C ASN A 151 0.73 -12.42 11.71
N ASP A 152 1.06 -13.58 12.29
CA ASP A 152 2.17 -13.72 13.24
C ASP A 152 3.54 -13.62 12.55
N THR A 153 3.63 -14.06 11.29
CA THR A 153 4.91 -14.13 10.54
C THR A 153 5.14 -12.91 9.66
N LEU A 154 4.07 -12.38 9.04
CA LEU A 154 4.18 -11.37 7.99
C LEU A 154 3.43 -10.07 8.33
N GLY A 155 2.77 -9.98 9.49
CA GLY A 155 2.23 -8.73 10.02
C GLY A 155 0.94 -8.21 9.35
N CYS A 156 0.08 -9.11 8.85
CA CYS A 156 -1.11 -8.80 8.04
C CYS A 156 -0.78 -8.18 6.68
N ILE A 157 -0.54 -9.02 5.67
CA ILE A 157 -0.36 -8.56 4.28
C ILE A 157 -1.70 -8.19 3.60
N PHE A 158 -2.87 -8.43 4.23
CA PHE A 158 -4.21 -8.13 3.67
C PHE A 158 -5.29 -7.78 4.70
#